data_AF-A0A2N6ADL8-F1
#
_entry.id   AF-A0A2N6ADL8-F1
#
_cell.length_a   1.000
_cell.length_b   1.000
_cell.length_c   1.000
_cell.angle_alpha   90.00
_cell.angle_beta   90.00
_cell.angle_gamma   90.00
#
_symmetry.space_group_name_H-M   'P 1'
#
loop_
_entity.id
_entity.type
_entity.pdbx_description
1 polymer ?
#
loop_
_entity_poly.entity_id
_entity_poly.type
_entity_poly.pdbx_seq_one_letter_code
_entity_poly.pdbx_strand_id
1 'polypeptide(L)'
;MEHDAFPIRSYREFEHNISKDTVLKDPMGTFLESFSRIGHGEQMWFQIMVQPTDNSWKERSIEKIKEMIGEKKASGKSMFGFLTDNFITKEVGKSFEELNAQMTGGIRAEGTEFAKSDDGGDPNQLRFLTPGQSKLVEKMEEKIAKIGFKTKMRGVYVARKEVFNTTRGVNALVGAINQFNIPSANSIVPQSTTNIRNKKKQGQKKTDLFKAYRKRKINTGANPFVLNIEELATVWHFPMSHVATPQVQKAAGKAAEPPVGLPTELIGGLPVAEPTLEESADEKRGAVTDTGEEITFDDFG
;
A
#
# COMPACT_ATOMS: atom_id res chain seq x y z
N MET A 1 -4.82 12.86 4.88
CA MET A 1 -6.06 12.46 4.21
C MET A 1 -7.20 13.24 4.80
N GLU A 2 -8.07 13.71 3.93
CA GLU A 2 -9.21 14.54 4.29
C GLU A 2 -10.41 13.67 4.68
N HIS A 3 -10.67 12.61 3.92
CA HIS A 3 -11.76 11.66 4.21
C HIS A 3 -11.41 10.25 3.71
N ASP A 4 -11.85 9.20 4.41
CA ASP A 4 -11.54 7.80 4.06
C ASP A 4 -12.11 7.39 2.70
N ALA A 5 -13.21 8.02 2.27
CA ALA A 5 -13.88 7.74 1.01
C ALA A 5 -13.04 8.09 -0.23
N PHE A 6 -12.19 9.12 -0.14
CA PHE A 6 -11.41 9.56 -1.29
C PHE A 6 -10.24 8.60 -1.56
N PRO A 7 -10.01 8.22 -2.82
CA PRO A 7 -8.90 7.35 -3.17
C PRO A 7 -7.56 8.09 -3.21
N ILE A 8 -6.47 7.36 -3.01
CA ILE A 8 -5.12 7.75 -3.43
C ILE A 8 -4.74 7.10 -4.75
N ARG A 9 -3.64 7.55 -5.33
CA ARG A 9 -3.12 6.99 -6.58
C ARG A 9 -2.80 5.51 -6.41
N SER A 10 -3.37 4.66 -7.25
CA SER A 10 -3.13 3.22 -7.27
C SER A 10 -2.03 2.85 -8.27
N TYR A 11 -1.44 1.67 -8.11
CA TYR A 11 -0.37 1.14 -8.96
C TYR A 11 -0.80 1.07 -10.44
N ARG A 12 -2.08 0.77 -10.72
CA ARG A 12 -2.64 0.79 -12.08
C ARG A 12 -2.48 2.16 -12.76
N GLU A 13 -2.63 3.25 -12.00
CA GLU A 13 -2.43 4.60 -12.53
C GLU A 13 -0.94 4.94 -12.79
N PHE A 14 -0.02 4.24 -12.13
CA PHE A 14 1.41 4.32 -12.43
C PHE A 14 1.76 3.52 -13.70
N GLU A 15 1.08 2.41 -13.95
CA GLU A 15 1.25 1.55 -15.14
C GLU A 15 0.70 2.19 -16.43
N HIS A 16 -0.47 2.84 -16.37
CA HIS A 16 -1.16 3.36 -17.56
C HIS A 16 -0.52 4.58 -18.24
N ASN A 17 0.50 5.22 -17.64
CA ASN A 17 1.05 6.48 -18.16
C ASN A 17 2.19 6.32 -19.19
N ILE A 18 2.55 5.09 -19.56
CA ILE A 18 3.88 4.82 -20.09
C ILE A 18 3.77 3.73 -21.16
N SER A 19 3.94 4.14 -22.43
CA SER A 19 4.07 3.29 -23.61
C SER A 19 4.92 2.04 -23.34
N LYS A 20 4.65 0.96 -24.09
CA LYS A 20 5.24 -0.41 -24.00
C LYS A 20 6.75 -0.54 -23.77
N ASP A 21 7.51 0.55 -23.87
CA ASP A 21 8.98 0.56 -23.90
C ASP A 21 9.62 1.41 -22.80
N THR A 22 8.85 1.85 -21.81
CA THR A 22 9.36 2.79 -20.82
C THR A 22 9.19 2.20 -19.42
N VAL A 23 10.34 2.07 -18.75
CA VAL A 23 10.55 1.27 -17.54
C VAL A 23 9.44 1.54 -16.53
N LEU A 24 8.78 0.46 -16.11
CA LEU A 24 7.79 0.43 -15.03
C LEU A 24 8.25 1.33 -13.88
N LYS A 25 7.58 2.47 -13.68
CA LYS A 25 7.93 3.41 -12.60
C LYS A 25 7.34 2.91 -11.29
N ASP A 26 8.09 2.02 -10.64
CA ASP A 26 7.77 1.54 -9.32
C ASP A 26 7.86 2.69 -8.28
N PRO A 27 6.78 2.99 -7.54
CA PRO A 27 6.79 4.02 -6.49
C PRO A 27 7.79 3.74 -5.35
N MET A 28 8.24 2.49 -5.17
CA MET A 28 9.31 2.12 -4.23
C MET A 28 10.67 2.63 -4.66
N GLY A 29 10.94 2.81 -5.96
CA GLY A 29 12.19 3.38 -6.43
C GLY A 29 12.42 4.78 -5.87
N THR A 30 11.44 5.68 -6.02
CA THR A 30 11.49 7.06 -5.50
C THR A 30 11.54 7.10 -3.97
N PHE A 31 10.84 6.17 -3.32
CA PHE A 31 10.85 6.04 -1.86
C PHE A 31 12.24 5.63 -1.33
N LEU A 32 12.87 4.64 -1.96
CA LEU A 32 14.20 4.15 -1.58
C LEU A 32 15.31 5.14 -1.93
N GLU A 33 15.21 5.84 -3.07
CA GLU A 33 16.15 6.92 -3.43
C GLU A 33 16.12 8.05 -2.40
N SER A 34 14.96 8.32 -1.78
CA SER A 34 14.89 9.30 -0.71
C SER A 34 15.68 8.88 0.54
N PHE A 35 15.87 7.57 0.75
CA PHE A 35 16.72 7.05 1.82
C PHE A 35 18.21 7.00 1.45
N SER A 36 18.58 6.91 0.17
CA SER A 36 20.00 6.92 -0.23
C SER A 36 20.70 8.25 0.03
N ARG A 37 19.94 9.34 0.17
CA ARG A 37 20.47 10.68 0.48
C ARG A 37 20.85 10.87 1.95
N ILE A 38 20.61 9.88 2.81
CA ILE A 38 20.89 9.94 4.25
C ILE A 38 22.38 9.69 4.48
N GLY A 39 23.05 10.62 5.16
CA GLY A 39 24.49 10.54 5.42
C GLY A 39 24.87 9.74 6.65
N HIS A 40 26.17 9.62 6.90
CA HIS A 40 26.70 8.93 8.08
C HIS A 40 26.21 9.59 9.38
N GLY A 41 25.74 8.76 10.33
CA GLY A 41 25.22 9.24 11.61
C GLY A 41 23.77 9.77 11.57
N GLU A 42 23.13 9.71 10.41
CA GLU A 42 21.70 9.94 10.20
C GLU A 42 20.97 8.60 10.02
N GLN A 43 19.74 8.50 10.52
CA GLN A 43 18.88 7.32 10.40
C GLN A 43 17.46 7.76 10.08
N MET A 44 16.82 7.07 9.13
CA MET A 44 15.41 7.26 8.82
C MET A 44 14.68 5.95 8.94
N TRP A 45 13.62 5.96 9.73
CA TRP A 45 12.78 4.80 9.96
C TRP A 45 11.38 5.10 9.46
N PHE A 46 10.87 4.25 8.59
CA PHE A 46 9.49 4.30 8.15
C PHE A 46 8.73 3.08 8.67
N GLN A 47 7.48 3.28 9.06
CA GLN A 47 6.62 2.25 9.61
C GLN A 47 5.22 2.42 9.03
N ILE A 48 4.72 1.34 8.42
CA ILE A 48 3.32 1.19 8.05
C ILE A 48 2.73 0.18 9.04
N MET A 49 1.68 0.59 9.77
CA MET A 49 0.89 -0.33 10.59
C MET A 49 -0.44 -0.54 9.91
N VAL A 50 -0.84 -1.81 9.83
CA VAL A 50 -2.09 -2.24 9.21
C VAL A 50 -2.88 -3.01 10.25
N GLN A 51 -4.13 -2.63 10.45
CA GLN A 51 -5.07 -3.28 11.36
C GLN A 51 -6.36 -3.61 10.60
N PRO A 52 -6.94 -4.81 10.78
CA PRO A 52 -8.27 -5.11 10.28
C PRO A 52 -9.28 -4.09 10.80
N THR A 53 -10.24 -3.71 9.97
CA THR A 53 -11.33 -2.80 10.34
C THR A 53 -12.67 -3.42 9.98
N ASP A 54 -13.70 -3.00 10.69
CA ASP A 54 -15.10 -3.32 10.44
C ASP A 54 -15.66 -2.51 9.24
N ASN A 55 -16.87 -2.84 8.80
CA ASN A 55 -17.47 -2.18 7.63
C ASN A 55 -18.02 -0.76 7.91
N SER A 56 -17.94 -0.22 9.14
CA SER A 56 -18.48 1.13 9.44
C SER A 56 -17.83 2.25 8.61
N TRP A 57 -16.61 2.08 8.12
CA TRP A 57 -15.97 3.07 7.24
C TRP A 57 -16.66 3.15 5.87
N LYS A 58 -17.27 2.05 5.41
CA LYS A 58 -18.02 2.02 4.14
C LYS A 58 -19.27 2.87 4.26
N GLU A 59 -19.99 2.77 5.37
CA GLU A 59 -21.18 3.58 5.65
C GLU A 59 -20.86 5.08 5.63
N ARG A 60 -19.81 5.51 6.35
CA ARG A 60 -19.33 6.90 6.32
C ARG A 60 -18.91 7.35 4.92
N SER A 61 -18.38 6.43 4.12
CA SER A 61 -17.96 6.73 2.75
C SER A 61 -19.16 6.88 1.81
N ILE A 62 -20.18 6.04 1.95
CA ILE A 62 -21.45 6.14 1.22
C ILE A 62 -22.16 7.46 1.57
N GLU A 63 -22.20 7.85 2.85
CA GLU A 63 -22.77 9.14 3.26
C GLU A 63 -22.05 10.31 2.57
N LYS A 64 -20.73 10.23 2.42
CA LYS A 64 -19.95 11.25 1.73
C LYS A 64 -20.21 11.29 0.22
N ILE A 65 -20.44 10.14 -0.41
CA ILE A 65 -20.85 10.07 -1.82
C ILE A 65 -22.21 10.72 -2.02
N LYS A 66 -23.18 10.41 -1.16
CA LYS A 66 -24.53 11.01 -1.19
C LYS A 66 -24.49 12.53 -1.01
N GLU A 67 -23.67 13.01 -0.08
CA GLU A 67 -23.43 14.46 0.10
C GLU A 67 -22.87 15.10 -1.18
N MET A 68 -21.97 14.41 -1.90
CA MET A 68 -21.40 14.91 -3.16
C MET A 68 -22.42 14.90 -4.31
N ILE A 69 -23.29 13.90 -4.36
CA ILE A 69 -24.36 13.77 -5.37
C ILE A 69 -25.47 14.81 -5.13
N GLY A 70 -25.54 15.42 -3.94
CA GLY A 70 -26.54 16.44 -3.60
C GLY A 70 -27.80 15.87 -2.94
N GLU A 71 -27.80 14.59 -2.58
CA GLU A 71 -28.85 14.02 -1.74
C GLU A 71 -28.78 14.68 -0.37
N LYS A 72 -29.80 15.49 -0.04
CA LYS A 72 -29.89 16.15 1.27
C LYS A 72 -29.82 15.08 2.37
N LYS A 73 -28.95 15.30 3.35
CA LYS A 73 -28.90 14.55 4.60
C LYS A 73 -30.33 14.31 5.11
N ALA A 74 -30.78 13.07 5.10
CA ALA A 74 -31.92 12.64 5.89
C ALA A 74 -31.50 12.74 7.36
N SER A 75 -31.58 13.95 7.91
CA SER A 75 -31.27 14.23 9.30
C SER A 75 -32.32 13.56 10.18
N GLY A 76 -31.90 12.51 10.88
CA GLY A 76 -32.52 12.03 12.11
C GLY A 76 -33.92 11.42 11.97
N LYS A 77 -33.99 10.10 11.75
CA LYS A 77 -35.08 9.26 12.29
C LYS A 77 -34.59 7.81 12.47
N SER A 78 -34.62 7.38 13.73
CA SER A 78 -34.56 6.01 14.28
C SER A 78 -33.82 4.92 13.49
N MET A 79 -32.60 4.64 13.94
CA MET A 79 -31.65 3.61 13.44
C MET A 79 -32.09 2.15 13.69
N PHE A 80 -33.32 1.89 14.18
CA PHE A 80 -33.81 0.53 14.47
C PHE A 80 -34.85 0.02 13.47
N GLY A 81 -35.44 0.88 12.64
CA GLY A 81 -36.45 0.49 11.63
C GLY A 81 -35.88 0.16 10.25
N PHE A 82 -34.65 0.56 9.95
CA PHE A 82 -34.04 0.41 8.62
C PHE A 82 -33.21 -0.89 8.46
N LEU A 83 -32.99 -1.63 9.55
CA LEU A 83 -32.31 -2.93 9.53
C LEU A 83 -33.22 -4.08 9.05
N THR A 84 -34.53 -3.86 8.98
CA THR A 84 -35.51 -4.85 8.51
C THR A 84 -35.88 -4.72 7.04
N ASP A 85 -35.53 -3.61 6.38
CA ASP A 85 -35.81 -3.46 4.95
C ASP A 85 -34.62 -3.95 4.12
N ASN A 86 -34.82 -5.18 3.66
CA ASN A 86 -34.10 -6.01 2.69
C ASN A 86 -33.73 -5.34 1.35
N PHE A 87 -33.48 -4.03 1.28
CA PHE A 87 -33.27 -3.32 0.01
C PHE A 87 -31.86 -3.52 -0.53
N ILE A 88 -30.82 -3.37 0.31
CA ILE A 88 -29.40 -3.49 -0.11
C ILE A 88 -29.03 -4.95 -0.43
N THR A 89 -29.53 -5.91 0.34
CA THR A 89 -29.29 -7.35 0.08
C THR A 89 -30.04 -7.84 -1.16
N LYS A 90 -31.23 -7.30 -1.46
CA LYS A 90 -31.99 -7.68 -2.67
C LYS A 90 -31.48 -7.00 -3.93
N GLU A 91 -31.06 -5.74 -3.88
CA GLU A 91 -30.48 -5.06 -5.06
C GLU A 91 -29.11 -5.63 -5.40
N VAL A 92 -28.20 -5.78 -4.43
CA VAL A 92 -26.87 -6.35 -4.69
C VAL A 92 -26.97 -7.82 -5.11
N GLY A 93 -27.92 -8.58 -4.53
CA GLY A 93 -28.19 -9.96 -4.93
C GLY A 93 -28.73 -10.06 -6.37
N LYS A 94 -29.67 -9.19 -6.75
CA LYS A 94 -30.21 -9.13 -8.11
C LYS A 94 -29.17 -8.68 -9.12
N SER A 95 -28.35 -7.67 -8.82
CA SER A 95 -27.28 -7.24 -9.72
C SER A 95 -26.22 -8.33 -9.93
N PHE A 96 -25.96 -9.16 -8.91
CA PHE A 96 -25.08 -10.33 -9.04
C PHE A 96 -25.72 -11.45 -9.86
N GLU A 97 -27.00 -11.76 -9.67
CA GLU A 97 -27.72 -12.76 -10.48
C GLU A 97 -27.89 -12.33 -11.94
N GLU A 98 -28.13 -11.04 -12.19
CA GLU A 98 -28.35 -10.46 -13.51
C GLU A 98 -27.05 -10.35 -14.30
N LEU A 99 -25.93 -10.02 -13.63
CA LEU A 99 -24.58 -10.14 -14.21
C LEU A 99 -24.19 -11.60 -14.47
N ASN A 100 -24.55 -12.53 -13.59
CA ASN A 100 -24.28 -13.96 -13.81
C ASN A 100 -25.12 -14.51 -14.97
N ALA A 101 -26.39 -14.11 -15.08
CA ALA A 101 -27.29 -14.48 -16.18
C ALA A 101 -26.84 -13.89 -17.53
N GLN A 102 -26.34 -12.65 -17.54
CA GLN A 102 -25.72 -12.04 -18.73
C GLN A 102 -24.42 -12.75 -19.13
N MET A 103 -23.60 -13.18 -18.16
CA MET A 103 -22.37 -13.92 -18.45
C MET A 103 -22.61 -15.38 -18.86
N THR A 104 -23.70 -16.02 -18.43
CA THR A 104 -24.03 -17.41 -18.81
C THR A 104 -24.87 -17.56 -20.09
N GLY A 105 -25.06 -16.50 -20.89
CA GLY A 105 -25.46 -16.63 -22.29
C GLY A 105 -26.87 -17.18 -22.54
N GLY A 106 -27.88 -16.72 -21.80
CA GLY A 106 -29.28 -17.04 -22.06
C GLY A 106 -29.96 -16.00 -22.95
N ILE A 107 -29.97 -16.22 -24.27
CA ILE A 107 -30.82 -15.47 -25.21
C ILE A 107 -32.29 -15.75 -24.86
N ARG A 108 -33.04 -14.71 -24.49
CA ARG A 108 -34.48 -14.59 -24.81
C ARG A 108 -34.78 -13.15 -25.17
N ALA A 109 -34.89 -12.92 -26.47
CA ALA A 109 -35.65 -11.84 -27.04
C ALA A 109 -37.13 -12.09 -26.75
N GLU A 110 -37.79 -11.15 -26.07
CA GLU A 110 -39.20 -10.81 -26.29
C GLU A 110 -39.48 -9.48 -25.58
N GLY A 111 -40.06 -8.54 -26.33
CA GLY A 111 -40.27 -7.17 -25.90
C GLY A 111 -41.21 -7.08 -24.70
N THR A 112 -40.83 -6.25 -23.74
CA THR A 112 -41.76 -5.68 -22.77
C THR A 112 -41.42 -4.20 -22.62
N GLU A 113 -42.48 -3.41 -22.75
CA GLU A 113 -42.50 -1.96 -22.71
C GLU A 113 -41.78 -1.42 -21.47
N PHE A 114 -41.00 -0.36 -21.66
CA PHE A 114 -40.47 0.46 -20.57
C PHE A 114 -41.66 1.04 -19.78
N ALA A 115 -42.07 0.34 -18.74
CA ALA A 115 -42.96 0.86 -17.72
C ALA A 115 -42.25 2.03 -17.04
N LYS A 116 -42.72 3.24 -17.33
CA LYS A 116 -42.49 4.43 -16.51
C LYS A 116 -43.01 4.12 -15.10
N SER A 117 -42.11 3.84 -14.18
CA SER A 117 -42.36 4.06 -12.76
C SER A 117 -42.18 5.54 -12.49
N ASP A 118 -43.31 6.25 -12.51
CA ASP A 118 -43.46 7.58 -11.93
C ASP A 118 -43.48 7.38 -10.40
N ASP A 119 -42.34 7.60 -9.74
CA ASP A 119 -42.29 7.72 -8.29
C ASP A 119 -41.43 8.93 -7.91
N GLY A 120 -42.07 9.90 -7.27
CA GLY A 120 -41.62 11.27 -7.08
C GLY A 120 -40.53 11.43 -6.00
N GLY A 121 -39.33 10.94 -6.31
CA GLY A 121 -38.09 11.31 -5.63
C GLY A 121 -37.15 12.05 -6.59
N ASP A 122 -36.64 13.21 -6.14
CA ASP A 122 -35.71 14.13 -6.81
C ASP A 122 -34.86 13.48 -7.93
N PRO A 123 -34.88 13.99 -9.18
CA PRO A 123 -34.30 13.31 -10.33
C PRO A 123 -32.81 13.07 -10.13
N ASN A 124 -32.45 11.78 -10.09
CA ASN A 124 -31.11 11.21 -10.19
C ASN A 124 -30.03 12.23 -10.63
N GLN A 125 -29.45 12.92 -9.63
CA GLN A 125 -28.54 14.05 -9.84
C GLN A 125 -27.17 13.62 -10.39
N LEU A 126 -26.95 12.32 -10.62
CA LEU A 126 -25.82 11.79 -11.38
C LEU A 126 -25.68 12.46 -12.77
N ARG A 127 -26.79 12.91 -13.38
CA ARG A 127 -26.79 13.65 -14.65
C ARG A 127 -26.31 15.11 -14.55
N PHE A 128 -26.32 15.70 -13.35
CA PHE A 128 -25.87 17.08 -13.11
C PHE A 128 -24.45 17.16 -12.52
N LEU A 129 -23.80 16.02 -12.30
CA LEU A 129 -22.40 16.01 -11.89
C LEU A 129 -21.52 16.49 -13.04
N THR A 130 -20.55 17.35 -12.70
CA THR A 130 -19.49 17.65 -13.65
C THR A 130 -18.73 16.37 -14.01
N PRO A 131 -18.16 16.24 -15.22
CA PRO A 131 -17.42 15.05 -15.61
C PRO A 131 -16.28 14.68 -14.64
N GLY A 132 -15.70 15.67 -13.96
CA GLY A 132 -14.68 15.45 -12.92
C GLY A 132 -15.25 14.87 -11.63
N GLN A 133 -16.42 15.32 -11.19
CA GLN A 133 -17.11 14.77 -10.01
C GLN A 133 -17.62 13.36 -10.26
N SER A 134 -18.18 13.07 -11.44
CA SER A 134 -18.65 11.73 -11.79
C SER A 134 -17.50 10.70 -11.75
N LYS A 135 -16.35 11.01 -12.35
CA LYS A 135 -15.14 10.16 -12.26
C LYS A 135 -14.62 9.99 -10.84
N LEU A 136 -14.75 11.03 -10.00
CA LEU A 136 -14.34 10.94 -8.60
C LEU A 136 -15.25 9.99 -7.83
N VAL A 137 -16.57 10.09 -8.02
CA VAL A 137 -17.57 9.19 -7.42
C VAL A 137 -17.31 7.75 -7.84
N GLU A 138 -17.11 7.48 -9.13
CA GLU A 138 -16.76 6.15 -9.65
C GLU A 138 -15.54 5.56 -8.92
N LYS A 139 -14.45 6.33 -8.80
CA LYS A 139 -13.27 5.86 -8.06
C LYS A 139 -13.51 5.67 -6.56
N MET A 140 -14.42 6.44 -5.96
CA MET A 140 -14.83 6.24 -4.56
C MET A 140 -15.61 4.93 -4.41
N GLU A 141 -16.51 4.61 -5.34
CA GLU A 141 -17.26 3.35 -5.37
C GLU A 141 -16.33 2.15 -5.54
N GLU A 142 -15.37 2.22 -6.48
CA GLU A 142 -14.33 1.20 -6.65
C GLU A 142 -13.50 0.96 -5.39
N LYS A 143 -13.27 2.02 -4.60
CA LYS A 143 -12.54 1.92 -3.32
C LYS A 143 -13.38 1.22 -2.26
N ILE A 144 -14.68 1.54 -2.14
CA ILE A 144 -15.60 0.96 -1.16
C ILE A 144 -15.89 -0.52 -1.46
N ALA A 145 -15.89 -0.90 -2.74
CA ALA A 145 -16.07 -2.29 -3.17
C ALA A 145 -14.99 -3.22 -2.62
N LYS A 146 -13.78 -2.71 -2.37
CA LYS A 146 -12.62 -3.48 -1.90
C LYS A 146 -12.60 -3.61 -0.36
N ILE A 147 -11.76 -4.52 0.12
CA ILE A 147 -11.48 -4.65 1.56
C ILE A 147 -10.59 -3.48 1.98
N GLY A 148 -11.01 -2.79 3.04
CA GLY A 148 -10.26 -1.70 3.66
C GLY A 148 -9.52 -2.17 4.91
N PHE A 149 -8.37 -1.56 5.16
CA PHE A 149 -7.60 -1.74 6.38
C PHE A 149 -7.32 -0.39 7.04
N LYS A 150 -7.45 -0.37 8.36
CA LYS A 150 -7.07 0.78 9.18
C LYS A 150 -5.55 0.88 9.18
N THR A 151 -5.05 1.88 8.50
CA THR A 151 -3.64 2.05 8.21
C THR A 151 -3.09 3.30 8.90
N LYS A 152 -1.84 3.21 9.34
CA LYS A 152 -1.12 4.36 9.87
C LYS A 152 0.34 4.32 9.48
N MET A 153 0.78 5.45 8.92
CA MET A 153 2.16 5.65 8.48
C MET A 153 2.90 6.55 9.46
N ARG A 154 4.16 6.21 9.73
CA ARG A 154 5.07 6.99 10.59
C ARG A 154 6.46 7.01 10.00
N GLY A 155 7.00 8.23 9.87
CA GLY A 155 8.42 8.47 9.63
C GLY A 155 9.07 8.98 10.92
N VAL A 156 10.23 8.42 11.27
CA VAL A 156 11.07 8.90 12.38
C VAL A 156 12.47 9.12 11.83
N TYR A 157 12.93 10.36 11.92
CA TYR A 157 14.28 10.77 11.55
C TYR A 157 15.10 10.99 12.82
N VAL A 158 16.19 10.23 12.96
CA VAL A 158 17.08 10.26 14.12
C VAL A 158 18.49 10.56 13.63
N ALA A 159 19.11 11.62 14.14
CA ALA A 159 20.51 11.91 13.87
C ALA A 159 21.15 12.57 15.10
N ARG A 160 22.49 12.56 15.16
CA ARG A 160 23.23 13.36 16.13
C ARG A 160 22.92 14.84 15.92
N LYS A 161 22.93 15.63 16.99
CA LYS A 161 22.55 17.07 16.94
C LYS A 161 23.37 17.86 15.92
N GLU A 162 24.63 17.50 15.72
CA GLU A 162 25.57 18.13 14.79
C GLU A 162 25.22 17.90 13.32
N VAL A 163 24.66 16.73 12.99
CA VAL A 163 24.38 16.31 11.61
C VAL A 163 22.88 16.41 11.28
N PHE A 164 22.03 16.70 12.28
CA PHE A 164 20.58 16.70 12.11
C PHE A 164 20.10 17.75 11.12
N ASN A 165 19.65 17.30 9.95
CA ASN A 165 19.13 18.15 8.89
C ASN A 165 17.71 17.72 8.51
N THR A 166 16.73 18.56 8.89
CA THR A 166 15.30 18.29 8.62
C THR A 166 14.97 18.28 7.13
N THR A 167 15.65 19.08 6.33
CA THR A 167 15.40 19.18 4.89
C THR A 167 15.85 17.91 4.17
N ARG A 168 17.02 17.37 4.54
CA ARG A 168 17.54 16.13 3.96
C ARG A 168 16.72 14.91 4.36
N GLY A 169 16.31 14.82 5.63
CA GLY A 169 15.55 13.68 6.11
C GLY A 169 14.04 13.79 5.87
N VAL A 170 13.39 14.72 6.57
CA VAL A 170 11.92 14.78 6.65
C VAL A 170 11.31 15.22 5.32
N ASN A 171 11.87 16.25 4.66
CA ASN A 171 11.30 16.73 3.41
C ASN A 171 11.48 15.74 2.26
N ALA A 172 12.59 14.99 2.23
CA ALA A 172 12.78 13.91 1.26
C ALA A 172 11.71 12.82 1.42
N LEU A 173 11.45 12.39 2.66
CA LEU A 173 10.39 11.42 2.94
C LEU A 173 9.00 11.93 2.56
N VAL A 174 8.68 13.19 2.90
CA VAL A 174 7.40 13.81 2.51
C VAL A 174 7.29 13.92 0.99
N GLY A 175 8.37 14.27 0.30
CA GLY A 175 8.44 14.32 -1.16
C GLY A 175 8.14 12.96 -1.80
N ALA A 176 8.74 11.88 -1.29
CA ALA A 176 8.45 10.54 -1.77
C ALA A 176 7.00 10.12 -1.56
N ILE A 177 6.39 10.46 -0.41
CA ILE A 177 4.99 10.13 -0.12
C ILE A 177 4.02 10.96 -0.96
N ASN A 178 4.40 12.19 -1.35
CA ASN A 178 3.54 13.06 -2.16
C ASN A 178 3.22 12.50 -3.56
N GLN A 179 3.98 11.53 -4.07
CA GLN A 179 3.70 10.90 -5.38
C GLN A 179 2.37 10.15 -5.42
N PHE A 180 1.85 9.74 -4.25
CA PHE A 180 0.57 9.03 -4.12
C PHE A 180 -0.63 9.98 -4.08
N ASN A 181 -0.39 11.29 -4.02
CA ASN A 181 -1.46 12.28 -3.91
C ASN A 181 -2.20 12.44 -5.24
N ILE A 182 -3.53 12.51 -5.16
CA ILE A 182 -4.38 12.93 -6.27
C ILE A 182 -4.90 14.33 -5.92
N PRO A 183 -4.58 15.38 -6.70
CA PRO A 183 -5.00 16.75 -6.38
C PRO A 183 -6.52 16.94 -6.26
N SER A 184 -7.31 16.14 -6.98
CA SER A 184 -8.78 16.16 -6.93
C SER A 184 -9.39 15.23 -5.87
N ALA A 185 -8.58 14.48 -5.13
CA ALA A 185 -9.04 13.50 -4.14
C ALA A 185 -8.16 13.59 -2.87
N ASN A 186 -7.55 12.47 -2.43
CA ASN A 186 -6.80 12.44 -1.18
C ASN A 186 -5.31 12.74 -1.34
N SER A 187 -4.75 13.35 -0.29
CA SER A 187 -3.32 13.52 -0.09
C SER A 187 -2.83 12.97 1.27
N ILE A 188 -1.66 12.34 1.27
CA ILE A 188 -0.99 11.86 2.48
C ILE A 188 -0.07 12.96 2.98
N VAL A 189 -0.55 13.70 3.99
CA VAL A 189 0.19 14.81 4.61
C VAL A 189 0.58 14.52 6.05
N PRO A 190 1.74 15.02 6.53
CA PRO A 190 2.17 14.83 7.90
C PRO A 190 1.33 15.68 8.88
N GLN A 191 0.40 15.03 9.59
CA GLN A 191 -0.48 15.70 10.56
C GLN A 191 0.16 15.89 11.95
N SER A 192 0.93 14.92 12.43
CA SER A 192 1.55 14.97 13.76
C SER A 192 3.07 15.18 13.67
N THR A 193 3.49 16.42 13.46
CA THR A 193 4.91 16.79 13.38
C THR A 193 5.49 17.21 14.74
N THR A 194 6.81 17.15 14.87
CA THR A 194 7.55 17.60 16.05
C THR A 194 7.88 19.10 16.02
N ASN A 195 7.42 19.85 15.02
CA ASN A 195 7.67 21.28 14.90
C ASN A 195 6.64 22.05 15.76
N ILE A 196 6.95 22.21 17.05
CA ILE A 196 6.11 22.91 18.02
C ILE A 196 6.95 24.04 18.63
N ARG A 197 6.38 25.25 18.67
CA ARG A 197 7.06 26.46 19.19
C ARG A 197 7.55 26.30 20.63
N ASN A 198 6.81 25.56 21.46
CA ASN A 198 7.19 25.28 22.85
C ASN A 198 8.17 24.09 22.95
N LYS A 199 9.42 24.37 23.34
CA LYS A 199 10.51 23.38 23.47
C LYS A 199 10.18 22.22 24.42
N LYS A 200 9.49 22.47 25.54
CA LYS A 200 9.11 21.41 26.51
C LYS A 200 8.10 20.45 25.90
N LYS A 201 7.05 21.00 25.25
CA LYS A 201 6.04 20.20 24.54
C LYS A 201 6.64 19.46 23.34
N GLN A 202 7.60 20.08 22.64
CA GLN A 202 8.34 19.43 21.57
C GLN A 202 9.13 18.21 22.07
N GLY A 203 9.85 18.34 23.19
CA GLY A 203 10.57 17.22 23.79
C GLY A 203 9.65 16.05 24.15
N GLN A 204 8.53 16.33 24.82
CA GLN A 204 7.52 15.33 25.15
C GLN A 204 6.98 14.62 23.89
N LYS A 205 6.61 15.39 22.87
CA LYS A 205 6.08 14.82 21.62
C LYS A 205 7.11 13.95 20.89
N LYS A 206 8.40 14.34 20.88
CA LYS A 206 9.48 13.50 20.34
C LYS A 206 9.56 12.17 21.07
N THR A 207 9.55 12.20 22.40
CA THR A 207 9.56 10.98 23.23
C THR A 207 8.31 10.12 23.01
N ASP A 208 7.13 10.73 22.91
CA ASP A 208 5.87 10.02 22.74
C ASP A 208 5.78 9.35 21.37
N LEU A 209 6.19 10.04 20.30
CA LEU A 209 6.25 9.47 18.95
C LEU A 209 7.28 8.35 18.86
N PHE A 210 8.44 8.50 19.50
CA PHE A 210 9.46 7.44 19.55
C PHE A 210 8.97 6.21 20.32
N LYS A 211 8.34 6.41 21.49
CA LYS A 211 7.69 5.33 22.25
C LYS A 211 6.57 4.66 21.45
N ALA A 212 5.77 5.43 20.72
CA ALA A 212 4.70 4.91 19.89
C ALA A 212 5.22 4.12 18.69
N TYR A 213 6.35 4.53 18.09
CA TYR A 213 7.05 3.79 17.05
C TYR A 213 7.53 2.42 17.58
N ARG A 214 8.23 2.43 18.72
CA ARG A 214 8.73 1.20 19.37
C ARG A 214 7.61 0.25 19.79
N LYS A 215 6.54 0.77 20.40
CA LYS A 215 5.39 -0.01 20.88
C LYS A 215 4.32 -0.27 19.82
N ARG A 216 4.52 0.17 18.56
CA ARG A 216 3.55 0.07 17.46
C ARG A 216 2.12 0.50 17.84
N LYS A 217 1.99 1.55 18.64
CA LYS A 217 0.67 2.01 19.14
C LYS A 217 -0.08 2.73 18.04
N ILE A 218 -1.20 2.25 17.53
CA ILE A 218 -1.90 2.93 16.41
C ILE A 218 -2.57 4.25 16.80
N ASN A 219 -3.08 4.38 18.04
CA ASN A 219 -3.88 5.55 18.45
C ASN A 219 -3.07 6.80 18.81
N THR A 220 -1.73 6.75 18.87
CA THR A 220 -0.91 7.91 19.28
C THR A 220 -0.55 8.82 18.11
N GLY A 221 -0.79 10.13 18.23
CA GLY A 221 -0.51 11.13 17.19
C GLY A 221 -1.76 11.46 16.37
N ALA A 222 -1.67 11.42 15.05
CA ALA A 222 -2.81 11.64 14.15
C ALA A 222 -3.77 10.44 14.12
N ASN A 223 -5.03 10.63 13.75
CA ASN A 223 -5.94 9.50 13.57
C ASN A 223 -5.46 8.60 12.41
N PRO A 224 -5.59 7.27 12.54
CA PRO A 224 -5.41 6.35 11.42
C PRO A 224 -6.49 6.58 10.36
N PHE A 225 -6.18 6.23 9.12
CA PHE A 225 -7.07 6.36 7.95
C PHE A 225 -7.25 5.00 7.29
N VAL A 226 -8.25 4.86 6.41
CA VAL A 226 -8.51 3.59 5.73
C VAL A 226 -7.88 3.58 4.34
N LEU A 227 -7.11 2.52 4.06
CA LEU A 227 -6.62 2.18 2.72
C LEU A 227 -7.22 0.87 2.27
N ASN A 228 -7.57 0.78 0.99
CA ASN A 228 -7.92 -0.50 0.38
C ASN A 228 -6.66 -1.33 0.05
N ILE A 229 -6.87 -2.58 -0.39
CA ILE A 229 -5.79 -3.49 -0.77
C ILE A 229 -4.86 -2.95 -1.88
N GLU A 230 -5.39 -2.25 -2.87
CA GLU A 230 -4.61 -1.73 -4.00
C GLU A 230 -3.80 -0.50 -3.61
N GLU A 231 -4.41 0.43 -2.87
CA GLU A 231 -3.76 1.60 -2.29
C GLU A 231 -2.62 1.18 -1.36
N LEU A 232 -2.83 0.15 -0.55
CA LEU A 232 -1.80 -0.40 0.34
C LEU A 232 -0.66 -1.07 -0.45
N ALA A 233 -0.99 -1.87 -1.47
CA ALA A 233 0.01 -2.47 -2.36
C ALA A 233 0.82 -1.41 -3.13
N THR A 234 0.19 -0.29 -3.48
CA THR A 234 0.86 0.82 -4.16
C THR A 234 1.86 1.51 -3.24
N VAL A 235 1.52 1.67 -1.95
CA VAL A 235 2.41 2.29 -0.97
C VAL A 235 3.53 1.36 -0.52
N TRP A 236 3.30 0.05 -0.54
CA TRP A 236 4.36 -0.93 -0.26
C TRP A 236 4.11 -2.23 -1.02
N HIS A 237 5.05 -2.54 -1.91
CA HIS A 237 5.19 -3.85 -2.54
C HIS A 237 6.68 -4.17 -2.68
N PHE A 238 6.99 -5.44 -2.93
CA PHE A 238 8.37 -5.81 -3.22
C PHE A 238 8.79 -5.24 -4.57
N PRO A 239 9.98 -4.63 -4.65
CA PRO A 239 10.44 -4.05 -5.89
C PRO A 239 10.58 -5.14 -6.96
N MET A 240 10.07 -4.86 -8.16
CA MET A 240 10.24 -5.77 -9.29
C MET A 240 11.71 -5.85 -9.71
N SER A 241 12.13 -7.02 -10.21
CA SER A 241 13.53 -7.28 -10.61
C SER A 241 14.11 -6.26 -11.57
N HIS A 242 13.26 -5.65 -12.40
CA HIS A 242 13.63 -4.65 -13.41
C HIS A 242 13.88 -3.25 -12.85
N VAL A 243 13.49 -2.96 -11.60
CA VAL A 243 13.74 -1.66 -10.96
C VAL A 243 15.00 -1.76 -10.11
N ALA A 244 16.14 -1.55 -10.75
CA ALA A 244 17.41 -1.45 -10.06
C ALA A 244 17.47 -0.12 -9.30
N THR A 245 17.40 -0.18 -7.96
CA THR A 245 17.82 0.94 -7.10
C THR A 245 19.30 0.75 -6.79
N PRO A 246 20.23 1.35 -7.56
CA PRO A 246 21.67 1.03 -7.49
C PRO A 246 22.31 1.33 -6.13
N GLN A 247 21.70 2.25 -5.38
CA GLN A 247 22.20 2.68 -4.06
C GLN A 247 21.66 1.84 -2.89
N VAL A 248 20.77 0.87 -3.15
CA VAL A 248 20.22 0.00 -2.10
C VAL A 248 20.95 -1.34 -2.16
N GLN A 249 21.79 -1.60 -1.17
CA GLN A 249 22.37 -2.92 -0.99
C GLN A 249 21.25 -3.89 -0.57
N LYS A 250 20.91 -4.83 -1.44
CA LYS A 250 20.04 -5.95 -1.07
C LYS A 250 20.85 -6.88 -0.18
N ALA A 251 20.33 -7.22 1.00
CA ALA A 251 20.94 -8.25 1.82
C ALA A 251 20.92 -9.56 1.00
N ALA A 252 22.10 -10.10 0.69
CA ALA A 252 22.19 -11.43 0.09
C ALA A 252 21.69 -12.43 1.13
N GLY A 253 20.49 -12.96 0.96
CA GLY A 253 20.10 -14.16 1.68
C GLY A 253 21.09 -15.24 1.28
N LYS A 254 21.90 -15.73 2.23
CA LYS A 254 22.63 -16.98 2.02
C LYS A 254 21.55 -18.07 1.93
N ALA A 255 21.16 -18.40 0.70
CA ALA A 255 20.50 -19.67 0.46
C ALA A 255 21.55 -20.73 0.80
N ALA A 256 21.41 -21.36 1.96
CA ALA A 256 22.13 -22.59 2.20
C ALA A 256 21.56 -23.60 1.20
N GLU A 257 22.43 -24.25 0.44
CA GLU A 257 22.02 -25.43 -0.32
C GLU A 257 21.33 -26.39 0.66
N PRO A 258 20.21 -27.02 0.25
CA PRO A 258 19.55 -28.00 1.10
C PRO A 258 20.60 -29.03 1.56
N PRO A 259 20.60 -29.41 2.86
CA PRO A 259 21.56 -30.38 3.36
C PRO A 259 21.50 -31.64 2.51
N VAL A 260 22.67 -32.17 2.15
CA VAL A 260 22.89 -33.31 1.22
C VAL A 260 22.15 -34.61 1.57
N GLY A 261 21.42 -34.67 2.68
CA GLY A 261 20.62 -35.81 3.12
C GLY A 261 19.10 -35.61 3.01
N LEU A 262 18.61 -34.64 2.23
CA LEU A 262 17.17 -34.50 2.00
C LEU A 262 16.68 -35.69 1.15
N PRO A 263 15.70 -36.49 1.61
CA PRO A 263 15.13 -37.53 0.78
C PRO A 263 14.35 -36.87 -0.35
N THR A 264 14.98 -36.73 -1.51
CA THR A 264 14.28 -36.48 -2.77
C THR A 264 13.62 -37.78 -3.16
N GLU A 265 12.38 -37.98 -2.71
CA GLU A 265 11.58 -39.06 -3.24
C GLU A 265 11.51 -38.92 -4.76
N LEU A 266 12.01 -39.96 -5.40
CA LEU A 266 12.21 -40.12 -6.83
C LEU A 266 10.84 -40.10 -7.54
N ILE A 267 10.28 -38.92 -7.76
CA ILE A 267 9.16 -38.77 -8.69
C ILE A 267 9.71 -38.92 -10.10
N GLY A 268 9.68 -40.17 -10.59
CA GLY A 268 9.46 -40.50 -11.99
C GLY A 268 10.54 -40.10 -13.00
N GLY A 269 11.64 -40.86 -13.03
CA GLY A 269 12.18 -41.43 -14.28
C GLY A 269 12.45 -40.49 -15.47
N LEU A 270 13.20 -39.40 -15.28
CA LEU A 270 13.86 -38.71 -16.39
C LEU A 270 15.39 -38.79 -16.20
N PRO A 271 16.16 -39.14 -17.25
CA PRO A 271 17.61 -39.32 -17.13
C PRO A 271 18.28 -37.96 -16.86
N VAL A 272 18.97 -37.88 -15.72
CA VAL A 272 19.86 -36.78 -15.38
C VAL A 272 21.18 -36.99 -16.14
N ALA A 273 21.60 -36.00 -16.91
CA ALA A 273 22.91 -36.01 -17.55
C ALA A 273 24.00 -35.94 -16.47
N GLU A 274 24.92 -36.90 -16.46
CA GLU A 274 26.08 -36.88 -15.58
C GLU A 274 27.01 -35.72 -15.98
N PRO A 275 27.39 -34.82 -15.05
CA PRO A 275 28.46 -33.88 -15.31
C PRO A 275 29.79 -34.63 -15.24
N THR A 276 30.51 -34.68 -16.36
CA THR A 276 31.90 -35.13 -16.44
C THR A 276 32.77 -34.26 -15.53
N LEU A 277 33.35 -34.87 -14.50
CA LEU A 277 34.39 -34.27 -13.68
C LEU A 277 35.70 -34.27 -14.46
N GLU A 278 36.12 -33.12 -14.96
CA GLU A 278 37.53 -32.88 -15.28
C GLU A 278 38.23 -32.43 -13.99
N GLU A 279 39.10 -33.30 -13.47
CA GLU A 279 40.10 -32.95 -12.46
C GLU A 279 41.00 -31.84 -13.02
N SER A 280 40.96 -30.65 -12.40
CA SER A 280 42.08 -29.71 -12.47
C SER A 280 42.49 -29.27 -11.06
N ALA A 281 43.65 -29.81 -10.67
CA ALA A 281 44.66 -29.39 -9.69
C ALA A 281 44.33 -28.36 -8.59
N ASP A 282 44.52 -28.80 -7.34
CA ASP A 282 45.00 -28.08 -6.15
C ASP A 282 45.10 -26.54 -6.21
N GLU A 283 44.11 -25.85 -5.64
CA GLU A 283 44.30 -24.52 -5.04
C GLU A 283 44.03 -24.60 -3.53
N LYS A 284 45.11 -24.55 -2.74
CA LYS A 284 45.09 -24.57 -1.28
C LYS A 284 44.31 -23.36 -0.75
N ARG A 285 43.21 -23.62 -0.03
CA ARG A 285 42.40 -22.59 0.64
C ARG A 285 43.11 -22.13 1.94
N GLY A 286 43.89 -21.06 1.85
CA GLY A 286 44.37 -20.29 3.01
C GLY A 286 43.57 -19.00 3.20
N ALA A 287 43.42 -18.54 4.44
CA ALA A 287 42.81 -17.23 4.74
C ALA A 287 43.88 -16.30 5.31
N VAL A 288 43.97 -15.09 4.74
CA VAL A 288 44.88 -14.01 5.18
C VAL A 288 44.15 -13.18 6.23
N THR A 289 44.79 -12.97 7.38
CA THR A 289 44.28 -12.09 8.44
C THR A 289 44.66 -10.63 8.19
N ASP A 290 43.95 -9.68 8.79
CA ASP A 290 44.17 -8.23 8.61
C ASP A 290 45.56 -7.74 9.08
N THR A 291 46.37 -8.61 9.69
CA THR A 291 47.78 -8.38 10.07
C THR A 291 48.81 -8.97 9.09
N GLY A 292 48.36 -9.63 8.02
CA GLY A 292 49.21 -10.14 6.94
C GLY A 292 49.78 -11.56 7.13
N GLU A 293 49.30 -12.31 8.13
CA GLU A 293 49.67 -13.72 8.29
C GLU A 293 48.68 -14.63 7.52
N GLU A 294 49.24 -15.56 6.74
CA GLU A 294 48.54 -16.65 6.05
C GLU A 294 48.40 -17.86 6.97
N ILE A 295 47.15 -18.27 7.24
CA ILE A 295 46.86 -19.46 8.04
C ILE A 295 46.34 -20.55 7.11
N THR A 296 46.96 -21.73 7.16
CA THR A 296 46.54 -22.90 6.39
C THR A 296 45.86 -23.92 7.30
N PHE A 297 44.93 -24.72 6.74
CA PHE A 297 44.16 -25.69 7.53
C PHE A 297 45.01 -26.81 8.18
N ASP A 298 46.27 -26.98 7.77
CA ASP A 298 47.22 -27.93 8.35
C ASP A 298 47.87 -27.46 9.66
N ASP A 299 47.73 -26.17 10.02
CA ASP A 299 48.36 -25.58 11.21
C ASP A 299 47.59 -25.86 12.52
N PHE A 300 46.41 -26.50 12.44
CA PHE A 300 45.62 -26.95 13.59
C PHE A 300 45.66 -28.49 13.69
N GLY A 301 46.84 -29.02 14.00
CA GLY A 301 47.06 -30.41 14.43
C GLY A 301 47.01 -30.55 15.95
#